data_AF-A0A372JTT0-F1
#
_entry.id   AF-A0A372JTT0-F1
#
_cell.length_a   1.000
_cell.length_b   1.000
_cell.length_c   1.000
_cell.angle_alpha   90.00
_cell.angle_beta   90.00
_cell.angle_gamma   90.00
#
_symmetry.space_group_name_H-M   'P 1'
#
loop_
_entity.id
_entity.type
_entity.pdbx_description
1 polymer ?
#
loop_
_entity_poly.entity_id
_entity_poly.type
_entity_poly.pdbx_seq_one_letter_code
_entity_poly.pdbx_strand_id
1 'polypeptide(L)' 'MDGLDLSGASWRKSSRSDATRECVEVAAVASHVPIRDSKATDVGTLLVTPIAWRALLHSLGARANG' A
#
# COMPACT_ATOMS: atom_id res chain seq x y z
N MET A 1 16.63 12.02 6.69
CA MET A 1 15.15 12.15 6.66
C MET A 1 14.79 12.27 5.20
N ASP A 2 14.95 11.16 4.49
CA ASP A 2 14.79 11.11 3.05
C ASP A 2 13.34 10.68 2.82
N GLY A 3 12.44 11.57 3.24
CA GLY A 3 11.01 11.41 3.03
C GLY A 3 10.77 11.51 1.54
N LEU A 4 10.54 10.36 0.91
CA LEU A 4 10.06 10.30 -0.47
C LEU A 4 8.85 11.23 -0.58
N ASP A 5 8.88 12.23 -1.47
CA ASP A 5 7.71 13.07 -1.69
C ASP A 5 6.61 12.23 -2.33
N LEU A 6 5.49 12.08 -1.61
CA LEU A 6 4.33 11.30 -2.02
C LEU A 6 3.18 12.19 -2.50
N SER A 7 3.38 13.51 -2.54
CA SER A 7 2.35 14.48 -2.92
C SER A 7 1.85 14.26 -4.36
N GLY A 8 2.72 13.78 -5.26
CA GLY A 8 2.39 13.40 -6.63
C GLY A 8 2.04 11.93 -6.85
N ALA A 9 1.92 11.13 -5.79
CA ALA A 9 1.71 9.69 -5.93
C ALA A 9 0.29 9.36 -6.46
N SER A 10 0.23 8.46 -7.45
CA SER A 10 -1.04 7.97 -7.99
C SER A 10 -1.57 6.82 -7.13
N TRP A 11 -2.39 7.16 -6.13
CA TRP A 11 -2.94 6.21 -5.17
C TRP A 11 -4.08 5.38 -5.77
N ARG A 12 -4.02 4.06 -5.55
CA ARG A 12 -5.09 3.12 -5.85
C ARG A 12 -5.68 2.58 -4.54
N LYS A 13 -6.99 2.80 -4.36
CA LYS A 13 -7.78 2.26 -3.26
C LYS A 13 -8.25 0.84 -3.57
N SER A 14 -8.37 -0.01 -2.55
CA SER A 14 -8.95 -1.34 -2.69
C SER A 14 -10.42 -1.28 -3.15
N SER A 15 -10.81 -2.14 -4.08
CA SER A 15 -12.21 -2.26 -4.53
C SER A 15 -13.14 -2.84 -3.47
N ARG A 16 -12.60 -3.36 -2.35
CA ARG A 16 -13.37 -3.88 -1.20
C ARG A 16 -13.57 -2.82 -0.11
N SER A 17 -13.18 -1.57 -0.37
CA SER A 17 -13.35 -0.45 0.55
C SER A 17 -14.81 0.01 0.61
N ASP A 18 -15.41 -0.16 1.78
CA ASP A 18 -16.71 0.39 2.16
C ASP A 18 -16.56 1.16 3.48
N ALA A 19 -17.52 2.00 3.86
CA ALA A 19 -17.41 2.85 5.06
C ALA A 19 -17.05 2.06 6.34
N THR A 20 -17.47 0.80 6.39
CA THR A 20 -17.28 -0.14 7.51
C THR A 20 -16.06 -1.05 7.38
N ARG A 21 -15.35 -1.06 6.23
CA ARG A 21 -14.19 -1.93 5.99
C ARG A 21 -12.87 -1.18 6.19
N GLU A 22 -11.83 -1.95 6.47
CA GLU A 22 -10.43 -1.49 6.57
C GLU A 22 -9.93 -1.15 5.15
N CYS A 23 -9.61 0.12 4.91
CA CYS A 23 -9.34 0.64 3.57
C CYS A 23 -7.85 0.90 3.41
N VAL A 24 -7.18 0.11 2.57
CA VAL A 24 -5.77 0.31 2.23
C VAL A 24 -5.65 0.97 0.85
N GLU A 25 -4.72 1.92 0.75
CA GLU A 25 -4.28 2.55 -0.48
C GLU A 25 -2.81 2.21 -0.76
N VAL A 26 -2.49 1.98 -2.04
CA VAL A 26 -1.13 1.74 -2.51
C VAL A 26 -0.81 2.61 -3.72
N ALA A 27 0.45 3.03 -3.87
CA ALA A 27 0.93 3.69 -5.08
C ALA A 27 2.26 3.09 -5.53
N ALA A 28 2.67 3.39 -6.76
CA ALA A 28 4.00 3.09 -7.27
C ALA A 28 4.77 4.40 -7.41
N VAL A 29 5.87 4.56 -6.67
CA VAL A 29 6.66 5.81 -6.66
C VAL A 29 8.14 5.46 -6.70
N ALA A 30 8.81 5.82 -7.80
CA ALA A 30 10.22 5.53 -8.04
C ALA A 30 10.55 4.04 -7.73
N SER A 31 11.44 3.80 -6.77
CA SER A 31 11.87 2.45 -6.35
C SER A 31 11.10 1.91 -5.14
N HIS A 32 9.91 2.44 -4.85
CA HIS A 32 9.10 2.08 -3.69
C HIS A 32 7.62 1.86 -4.03
N VAL A 33 6.97 1.08 -3.18
CA VAL A 33 5.53 0.89 -3.12
C VAL A 33 5.07 1.44 -1.77
N PRO A 34 4.67 2.72 -1.69
CA PRO A 34 4.01 3.25 -0.50
C PRO A 34 2.66 2.58 -0.24
N ILE A 35 2.40 2.27 1.02
CA ILE A 35 1.17 1.67 1.54
C ILE A 35 0.67 2.51 2.72
N ARG A 36 -0.60 2.90 2.72
CA ARG A 36 -1.20 3.62 3.85
C ARG A 36 -2.64 3.17 4.10
N ASP A 37 -3.10 3.45 5.32
CA ASP A 37 -4.52 3.40 5.63
C ASP A 37 -5.21 4.64 5.05
N SER A 38 -6.34 4.43 4.36
CA SER A 38 -7.09 5.51 3.70
C SER A 38 -7.77 6.45 4.67
N LYS A 39 -8.00 6.02 5.92
CA LYS A 39 -8.67 6.79 6.97
C LYS A 39 -7.64 7.52 7.86
N ALA A 40 -6.39 7.11 7.83
CA ALA A 40 -5.29 7.63 8.62
C ALA A 40 -4.12 8.11 7.74
N THR A 41 -4.41 8.87 6.69
CA THR A 41 -3.40 9.33 5.71
C THR A 41 -2.30 10.21 6.30
N ASP A 42 -2.57 10.85 7.44
CA ASP A 42 -1.63 11.71 8.18
C ASP A 42 -0.73 10.93 9.16
N VAL A 43 -1.14 9.70 9.54
CA VAL A 43 -0.42 8.91 10.56
C VAL A 43 0.86 8.29 10.01
N GLY A 44 0.95 8.13 8.68
CA GLY A 44 2.17 7.73 8.01
C GLY A 44 1.95 6.78 6.84
N THR A 45 3.05 6.47 6.16
CA THR A 45 3.08 5.56 5.02
C THR A 45 4.18 4.53 5.21
N LEU A 46 3.85 3.26 5.06
CA LEU A 46 4.83 2.19 5.00
C LEU A 46 5.43 2.15 3.58
N LEU A 47 6.75 2.35 3.47
CA LEU A 47 7.47 2.21 2.22
C LEU A 47 8.06 0.81 2.11
N VAL A 48 7.70 0.08 1.06
CA VAL A 48 8.34 -1.20 0.75
C VAL A 48 9.00 -1.17 -0.62
N THR A 49 10.00 -2.02 -0.84
CA THR A 49 10.59 -2.20 -2.16
C THR A 49 9.65 -3.01 -3.06
N PRO A 50 9.75 -2.89 -4.40
CA PRO A 50 8.99 -3.72 -5.33
C PRO A 50 9.19 -5.23 -5.12
N ILE A 51 10.38 -5.64 -4.69
CA ILE A 51 10.68 -7.04 -4.37
C ILE A 51 9.88 -7.50 -3.15
N ALA A 52 9.90 -6.72 -2.07
CA ALA A 52 9.13 -7.01 -0.86
C ALA A 52 7.62 -7.02 -1.14
N TRP A 53 7.13 -6.10 -1.97
CA TRP A 53 5.73 -6.07 -2.39
C TRP A 53 5.31 -7.35 -3.12
N ARG A 54 6.11 -7.83 -4.08
CA ARG A 54 5.85 -9.09 -4.80
C ARG A 54 5.85 -10.30 -3.86
N ALA A 55 6.80 -10.36 -2.92
CA ALA A 55 6.88 -11.42 -1.94
C ALA A 55 5.64 -11.43 -1.02
N LEU A 56 5.19 -10.25 -0.58
CA LEU A 56 3.96 -10.10 0.20
C LEU A 56 2.76 -10.66 -0.57
N LEU A 57 2.53 -10.23 -1.81
CA LEU A 57 1.41 -10.70 -2.64
C LEU A 57 1.45 -12.21 -2.87
N HIS A 58 2.64 -12.77 -3.12
CA HIS A 58 2.80 -14.21 -3.25
C HIS A 58 2.38 -14.95 -1.96
N SER A 59 2.80 -14.45 -0.79
CA SER A 59 2.44 -15.05 0.50
C SER A 59 0.93 -14.97 0.80
N LEU A 60 0.27 -13.87 0.40
CA LEU A 60 -1.17 -13.70 0.59
C LEU A 60 -1.97 -14.59 -0.36
N GLY A 61 -1.54 -14.70 -1.63
CA GLY A 61 -2.17 -15.60 -2.61
C GLY A 61 -2.04 -17.06 -2.22
N ALA A 62 -0.88 -17.48 -1.71
CA ALA A 62 -0.67 -18.83 -1.20
C ALA A 62 -1.58 -19.15 0.01
N ARG A 63 -1.86 -18.16 0.86
CA ARG A 63 -2.78 -18.29 2.01
C ARG A 63 -4.26 -18.34 1.63
N ALA A 64 -4.64 -17.78 0.49
CA ALA A 64 -6.04 -17.77 0.03
C ALA A 64 -6.48 -19.09 -0.65
N ASN A 65 -5.51 -19.97 -0.97
CA ASN A 65 -5.73 -21.28 -1.61
C ASN A 65 -5.54 -22.46 -0.63
N GLY A 66 -5.48 -22.21 0.67
CA GLY A 66 -5.30 -23.22 1.73
C GLY A 66 -6.49 -23.32 2.67
#